data_AF-A0A2V8GB96-F1
#
_entry.id   AF-A0A2V8GB96-F1
#
_cell.length_a   1.000
_cell.length_b   1.000
_cell.length_c   1.000
_cell.angle_alpha   90.00
_cell.angle_beta   90.00
_cell.angle_gamma   90.00
#
_symmetry.space_group_name_H-M   'P 1'
#
loop_
_entity.id
_entity.type
_entity.pdbx_description
1 polymer ?
#
loop_
_entity_poly.entity_id
_entity_poly.type
_entity_poly.pdbx_seq_one_letter_code
_entity_poly.pdbx_strand_id
1 'polypeptide(L)'
;MPDVRNLPKARPFSWSTYTLVPAAGQRVFTERVGASAFRPGTLGNVGWKGDELVAFRLHLPSRINFHNARQFDTNEPRSVERGNILTWEQRLTDRLDGVPVEIQVRMDCESILYRTLWLFAGAFTAAVLVLGLLTWLTVRRGARAEQQT
;
A
#
# COMPACT_ATOMS: atom_id res chain seq x y z
N MET A 1 2.86 -23.21 -3.06
CA MET A 1 1.82 -22.62 -3.94
C MET A 1 2.47 -21.50 -4.72
N PRO A 2 2.66 -21.60 -6.05
CA PRO A 2 3.40 -20.59 -6.82
C PRO A 2 2.59 -19.34 -7.20
N ASP A 3 1.25 -19.39 -7.13
CA ASP A 3 0.36 -18.26 -7.44
C ASP A 3 -0.56 -17.96 -6.25
N VAL A 4 -0.41 -16.78 -5.66
CA VAL A 4 -1.20 -16.31 -4.51
C VAL A 4 -2.69 -16.16 -4.81
N ARG A 5 -3.08 -15.97 -6.09
CA ARG A 5 -4.49 -15.88 -6.48
C ARG A 5 -5.24 -17.19 -6.29
N ASN A 6 -4.52 -18.31 -6.20
CA ASN A 6 -5.08 -19.61 -5.90
C ASN A 6 -5.12 -19.92 -4.40
N LEU A 7 -4.53 -19.07 -3.55
CA LEU A 7 -4.48 -19.26 -2.11
C LEU A 7 -5.87 -19.50 -1.49
N PRO A 8 -6.94 -18.74 -1.85
CA PRO A 8 -8.28 -18.98 -1.32
C PRO A 8 -8.88 -20.35 -1.67
N LYS A 9 -8.33 -21.07 -2.65
CA LYS A 9 -8.77 -22.43 -3.00
C LYS A 9 -8.29 -23.48 -1.99
N ALA A 10 -7.26 -23.17 -1.20
CA ALA A 10 -6.80 -24.05 -0.13
C ALA A 10 -7.66 -23.84 1.12
N ARG A 11 -8.17 -24.93 1.70
CA ARG A 11 -9.01 -24.91 2.93
C ARG A 11 -8.52 -23.98 4.05
N PRO A 12 -7.23 -23.93 4.44
CA PRO A 12 -6.80 -23.04 5.52
C PRO A 12 -6.88 -21.54 5.18
N PHE A 13 -7.06 -21.17 3.91
CA PHE A 13 -7.10 -19.79 3.43
C PHE A 13 -8.42 -19.44 2.70
N SER A 14 -9.39 -20.35 2.65
CA SER A 14 -10.68 -20.12 1.98
C SER A 14 -11.58 -19.13 2.70
N TRP A 15 -11.17 -18.67 3.88
CA TRP A 15 -11.85 -17.64 4.65
C TRP A 15 -11.58 -16.22 4.13
N SER A 16 -10.73 -16.05 3.12
CA SER A 16 -10.36 -14.73 2.59
C SER A 16 -10.10 -14.78 1.08
N THR A 17 -10.65 -13.83 0.34
CA THR A 17 -10.40 -13.67 -1.11
C THR A 17 -9.85 -12.30 -1.40
N TYR A 18 -8.83 -12.22 -2.27
CA TYR A 18 -8.10 -10.99 -2.58
C TYR A 18 -8.02 -10.76 -4.08
N THR A 19 -8.16 -9.51 -4.51
CA THR A 19 -7.87 -9.10 -5.88
C THR A 19 -7.13 -7.78 -5.90
N LEU A 20 -6.19 -7.66 -6.84
CA LEU A 20 -5.43 -6.44 -7.10
C LEU A 20 -5.50 -6.15 -8.60
N VAL A 21 -6.27 -5.12 -8.97
CA VAL A 21 -6.52 -4.79 -10.38
C VAL A 21 -6.03 -3.38 -10.71
N PRO A 22 -5.47 -3.14 -11.90
CA PRO A 22 -5.20 -1.79 -12.37
C PRO A 22 -6.51 -1.06 -12.72
N ALA A 23 -6.63 0.21 -12.36
CA ALA A 23 -7.75 1.07 -12.73
C ALA A 23 -7.29 2.51 -12.93
N ALA A 24 -7.35 3.02 -14.16
CA ALA A 24 -7.12 4.44 -14.50
C ALA A 24 -5.87 5.08 -13.85
N GLY A 25 -4.71 4.39 -13.89
CA GLY A 25 -3.46 4.87 -13.28
C GLY A 25 -3.29 4.57 -11.79
N GLN A 26 -4.28 3.92 -11.16
CA GLN A 26 -4.26 3.46 -9.77
C GLN A 26 -4.31 1.92 -9.70
N ARG A 27 -4.03 1.38 -8.51
CA ARG A 27 -4.30 -0.01 -8.15
C ARG A 27 -5.49 -0.06 -7.20
N VAL A 28 -6.47 -0.90 -7.52
CA VAL A 28 -7.59 -1.20 -6.63
C VAL A 28 -7.31 -2.54 -5.98
N PHE A 29 -7.13 -2.50 -4.67
CA PHE A 29 -7.06 -3.67 -3.82
C PHE A 29 -8.44 -3.90 -3.20
N THR A 30 -8.96 -5.12 -3.34
CA THR A 30 -10.16 -5.56 -2.65
C THR A 30 -9.90 -6.89 -1.95
N GLU A 31 -10.30 -6.96 -0.70
CA GLU A 31 -10.28 -8.16 0.11
C GLU A 31 -11.68 -8.40 0.67
N ARG A 32 -12.14 -9.64 0.61
CA ARG A 32 -13.36 -10.09 1.28
C ARG A 32 -12.98 -11.14 2.30
N VAL A 33 -13.09 -10.79 3.56
CA VAL A 33 -12.96 -11.72 4.68
C VAL A 33 -14.31 -12.40 4.86
N GLY A 34 -14.37 -13.69 4.58
CA GLY A 34 -15.57 -14.53 4.71
C GLY A 34 -15.83 -14.97 6.15
N ALA A 35 -16.73 -15.94 6.31
CA ALA A 35 -17.17 -16.42 7.60
C ALA A 35 -16.02 -16.94 8.48
N SER A 36 -16.23 -16.90 9.80
CA SER A 36 -15.24 -17.38 10.75
C SER A 36 -15.16 -18.90 10.67
N ALA A 37 -13.98 -19.45 10.91
CA ALA A 37 -13.83 -20.90 11.10
C ALA A 37 -14.55 -21.37 12.38
N PHE A 38 -14.74 -20.45 13.34
CA PHE A 38 -15.45 -20.68 14.59
C PHE A 38 -16.88 -20.15 14.51
N ARG A 39 -17.80 -20.82 15.20
CA ARG A 39 -19.23 -20.46 15.29
C ARG A 39 -19.57 -19.86 16.65
N PRO A 40 -20.69 -19.15 16.77
CA PRO A 40 -21.17 -18.68 18.08
C PRO A 40 -21.28 -19.86 19.06
N GLY A 41 -20.83 -19.66 20.29
CA GLY A 41 -20.82 -20.71 21.33
C GLY A 41 -19.71 -21.77 21.22
N THR A 42 -18.84 -21.72 20.20
CA THR A 42 -17.65 -22.60 20.11
C THR A 42 -16.43 -22.05 20.85
N LEU A 43 -16.51 -20.80 21.30
CA LEU A 43 -15.49 -20.21 22.16
C LEU A 43 -15.57 -20.88 23.53
N GLY A 44 -14.46 -21.45 24.00
CA GLY A 44 -14.36 -21.92 25.38
C GLY A 44 -14.60 -20.77 26.36
N ASN A 45 -14.88 -21.09 27.64
CA ASN A 45 -15.11 -20.08 28.67
C ASN A 45 -13.82 -19.34 29.04
N VAL A 46 -13.36 -18.47 28.13
CA VAL A 46 -12.15 -17.66 28.25
C VAL A 46 -12.45 -16.23 28.72
N GLY A 47 -13.66 -16.00 29.23
CA GLY A 47 -14.10 -14.69 29.71
C GLY A 47 -14.49 -13.68 28.62
N TRP A 48 -14.56 -14.10 27.35
CA TRP A 48 -15.05 -13.26 26.26
C TRP A 48 -16.57 -13.18 26.27
N LYS A 49 -17.11 -11.99 26.04
CA LYS A 49 -18.55 -11.69 26.09
C LYS A 49 -19.19 -11.61 24.70
N GLY A 50 -18.38 -11.48 23.66
CA GLY A 50 -18.83 -11.28 22.27
C GLY A 50 -18.84 -9.82 21.83
N ASP A 51 -18.83 -8.88 22.79
CA ASP A 51 -18.77 -7.43 22.55
C ASP A 51 -17.36 -6.93 22.22
N GLU A 52 -16.35 -7.81 22.26
CA GLU A 52 -14.99 -7.45 21.88
C GLU A 52 -14.91 -7.06 20.41
N LEU A 53 -13.97 -6.18 20.09
CA LEU A 53 -13.71 -5.77 18.71
C LEU A 53 -12.68 -6.67 18.06
N VAL A 54 -12.99 -7.11 16.84
CA VAL A 54 -12.06 -7.76 15.93
C VAL A 54 -11.62 -6.72 14.91
N ALA A 55 -10.32 -6.44 14.87
CA ALA A 55 -9.74 -5.44 13.98
C ALA A 55 -8.88 -6.10 12.88
N PHE A 56 -9.16 -5.76 11.63
CA PHE A 56 -8.34 -6.08 10.47
C PHE A 56 -7.51 -4.87 10.11
N ARG A 57 -6.21 -4.93 10.41
CA ARG A 57 -5.27 -3.86 10.10
C ARG A 57 -4.46 -4.20 8.86
N LEU A 58 -4.52 -3.32 7.86
CA LEU A 58 -3.79 -3.45 6.61
C LEU A 58 -2.75 -2.33 6.50
N HIS A 59 -1.50 -2.71 6.26
CA HIS A 59 -0.42 -1.78 5.97
C HIS A 59 -0.14 -1.77 4.46
N LEU A 60 -0.27 -0.61 3.83
CA LEU A 60 -0.10 -0.47 2.39
C LEU A 60 1.24 0.19 2.04
N PRO A 61 1.92 -0.26 0.97
CA PRO A 61 3.23 0.25 0.58
C PRO A 61 3.16 1.53 -0.29
N SER A 62 1.96 2.08 -0.52
CA SER A 62 1.72 3.21 -1.43
C SER A 62 0.72 4.19 -0.83
N ARG A 63 0.65 5.39 -1.43
CA ARG A 63 -0.30 6.43 -1.05
C ARG A 63 -1.73 5.94 -1.30
N ILE A 64 -2.57 6.11 -0.28
CA ILE A 64 -3.99 5.73 -0.31
C ILE A 64 -4.79 6.93 -0.82
N ASN A 65 -5.56 6.73 -1.89
CA ASN A 65 -6.43 7.76 -2.47
C ASN A 65 -7.89 7.57 -2.06
N PHE A 66 -8.30 6.34 -1.77
CA PHE A 66 -9.64 6.01 -1.32
C PHE A 66 -9.62 4.73 -0.48
N HIS A 67 -10.49 4.65 0.53
CA HIS A 67 -10.80 3.42 1.23
C HIS A 67 -12.24 3.41 1.74
N ASN A 68 -12.78 2.23 2.02
CA ASN A 68 -14.12 2.07 2.60
C ASN A 68 -14.12 1.88 4.13
N ALA A 69 -12.96 1.98 4.81
CA ALA A 69 -12.89 1.85 6.28
C ALA A 69 -13.74 2.91 7.00
N ARG A 70 -14.53 2.45 7.96
CA ARG A 70 -15.45 3.26 8.78
C ARG A 70 -15.10 3.10 10.25
N GLN A 71 -15.37 4.12 11.05
CA GLN A 71 -15.30 4.02 12.50
C GLN A 71 -16.46 3.15 13.01
N PHE A 72 -16.16 2.26 13.94
CA PHE A 72 -17.15 1.32 14.48
C PHE A 72 -18.33 2.02 15.18
N ASP A 73 -18.04 3.00 16.05
CA ASP A 73 -19.08 3.65 16.87
C ASP A 73 -19.93 4.68 16.11
N THR A 74 -19.31 5.43 15.19
CA THR A 74 -19.92 6.60 14.54
C THR A 74 -20.31 6.37 13.08
N ASN A 75 -19.83 5.27 12.47
CA ASN A 75 -19.96 5.00 11.04
C ASN A 75 -19.41 6.12 10.12
N GLU A 76 -18.56 7.00 10.66
CA GLU A 76 -17.88 8.03 9.88
C GLU A 76 -16.69 7.45 9.11
N PRO A 77 -16.27 8.06 7.98
CA PRO A 77 -15.03 7.69 7.32
C PRO A 77 -13.87 7.71 8.32
N ARG A 78 -13.13 6.61 8.39
CA ARG A 78 -11.95 6.54 9.27
C ARG A 78 -10.79 7.31 8.66
N SER A 79 -9.93 7.91 9.47
CA SER A 79 -8.69 8.52 8.98
C SER A 79 -7.61 7.45 8.75
N VAL A 80 -6.70 7.71 7.82
CA VAL A 80 -5.56 6.82 7.56
C VAL A 80 -4.53 6.96 8.68
N GLU A 81 -4.27 5.89 9.43
CA GLU A 81 -3.24 5.86 10.47
C GLU A 81 -1.84 5.91 9.84
N ARG A 82 -0.96 6.79 10.32
CA ARG A 82 0.43 6.95 9.84
C ARG A 82 0.57 7.15 8.31
N GLY A 83 -0.50 7.58 7.64
CA GLY A 83 -0.53 7.84 6.19
C GLY A 83 -0.60 6.59 5.29
N ASN A 84 -0.57 5.38 5.85
CA ASN A 84 -0.58 4.14 5.05
C ASN A 84 -1.18 2.91 5.76
N ILE A 85 -1.74 3.05 6.96
CA ILE A 85 -2.39 1.99 7.72
C ILE A 85 -3.89 2.24 7.76
N LEU A 86 -4.66 1.18 7.51
CA LEU A 86 -6.11 1.19 7.63
C LEU A 86 -6.56 0.06 8.55
N THR A 87 -7.62 0.32 9.31
CA THR A 87 -8.17 -0.61 10.28
C THR A 87 -9.68 -0.73 10.08
N TRP A 88 -10.18 -1.94 9.82
CA TRP A 88 -11.61 -2.27 9.82
C TRP A 88 -11.95 -2.99 11.11
N GLU A 89 -13.06 -2.62 11.74
CA GLU A 89 -13.51 -3.18 13.00
C GLU A 89 -14.91 -3.76 12.87
N GLN A 90 -15.16 -4.84 13.59
CA GLN A 90 -16.48 -5.43 13.78
C GLN A 90 -16.56 -6.11 15.14
N ARG A 91 -17.76 -6.37 15.65
CA ARG A 91 -17.91 -7.14 16.89
C ARG A 91 -17.46 -8.58 16.67
N LEU A 92 -16.96 -9.19 17.74
CA LEU A 92 -16.63 -10.60 17.75
C LEU A 92 -17.86 -11.48 17.48
N THR A 93 -19.03 -11.11 18.00
CA THR A 93 -20.30 -11.77 17.65
C THR A 93 -20.56 -11.75 16.15
N ASP A 94 -20.50 -10.58 15.51
CA ASP A 94 -20.74 -10.42 14.08
C ASP A 94 -19.75 -11.27 13.26
N ARG A 95 -18.49 -11.31 13.68
CA ARG A 95 -17.45 -12.16 13.08
C ARG A 95 -17.83 -13.64 13.13
N LEU A 96 -18.28 -14.12 14.28
CA LEU A 96 -18.67 -15.51 14.53
C LEU A 96 -19.96 -15.89 13.80
N ASP A 97 -20.90 -14.96 13.68
CA ASP A 97 -22.12 -15.09 12.88
C ASP A 97 -21.83 -15.11 11.37
N GLY A 98 -20.56 -14.89 10.99
CA GLY A 98 -20.10 -15.00 9.61
C GLY A 98 -20.34 -13.74 8.79
N VAL A 99 -20.60 -12.60 9.44
CA VAL A 99 -20.69 -11.30 8.76
C VAL A 99 -19.36 -11.03 8.05
N PRO A 100 -19.39 -10.78 6.73
CA PRO A 100 -18.17 -10.57 5.95
C PRO A 100 -17.61 -9.17 6.18
N VAL A 101 -16.29 -9.04 6.16
CA VAL A 101 -15.61 -7.73 6.10
C VAL A 101 -15.19 -7.47 4.66
N GLU A 102 -15.73 -6.40 4.08
CA GLU A 102 -15.31 -5.92 2.77
C GLU A 102 -14.27 -4.81 2.92
N ILE A 103 -13.09 -5.09 2.42
CA ILE A 103 -11.94 -4.19 2.41
C ILE A 103 -11.78 -3.72 0.97
N GLN A 104 -11.88 -2.41 0.74
CA GLN A 104 -11.60 -1.81 -0.54
C GLN A 104 -10.66 -0.62 -0.34
N VAL A 105 -9.58 -0.62 -1.12
CA VAL A 105 -8.59 0.45 -1.12
C VAL A 105 -8.16 0.77 -2.53
N ARG A 106 -8.05 2.06 -2.87
CA ARG A 106 -7.43 2.53 -4.12
C ARG A 106 -6.15 3.26 -3.76
N MET A 107 -5.06 2.90 -4.43
CA MET A 107 -3.73 3.41 -4.15
C MET A 107 -2.97 3.73 -5.45
N ASP A 108 -1.95 4.57 -5.35
CA ASP A 108 -1.11 4.91 -6.50
C ASP A 108 -0.29 3.71 -6.98
N CYS A 109 -0.12 3.61 -8.31
CA CYS A 109 0.70 2.58 -8.95
C CYS A 109 2.21 2.78 -8.72
N GLU A 110 2.66 4.03 -8.59
CA GLU A 110 4.07 4.36 -8.44
C GLU A 110 4.40 4.66 -6.97
N SER A 111 5.43 3.99 -6.47
CA SER A 111 6.09 4.44 -5.24
C SER A 111 6.73 5.79 -5.52
N ILE A 112 6.61 6.73 -4.58
CA ILE A 112 7.31 8.04 -4.59
C ILE A 112 8.79 7.88 -4.97
N LEU A 113 9.38 6.72 -4.64
CA LEU A 113 10.74 6.30 -5.00
C LEU A 113 11.11 6.56 -6.47
N TYR A 114 10.24 6.24 -7.44
CA TYR A 114 10.60 6.37 -8.85
C TYR A 114 10.71 7.84 -9.27
N ARG A 115 9.80 8.67 -8.77
CA ARG A 115 9.83 10.12 -8.99
C ARG A 115 11.06 10.75 -8.35
N THR A 116 11.44 10.32 -7.14
CA THR A 116 12.65 10.81 -6.48
C THR A 116 13.91 10.37 -7.22
N LEU A 117 13.94 9.14 -7.72
CA LEU A 117 15.07 8.60 -8.47
C LEU A 117 15.33 9.40 -9.75
N TRP A 118 14.28 9.72 -10.52
CA TRP A 118 14.42 10.57 -11.72
C TRP A 118 14.86 11.99 -11.41
N LEU A 119 14.39 12.58 -10.31
CA LEU A 119 14.87 13.88 -9.85
C LEU A 119 16.37 13.85 -9.55
N PHE A 120 16.85 12.82 -8.85
CA PHE A 120 18.28 12.66 -8.57
C PHE A 120 19.10 12.40 -9.84
N ALA A 121 18.62 11.51 -10.72
CA ALA A 121 19.28 11.23 -11.99
C ALA A 121 19.39 12.49 -12.87
N GLY A 122 18.32 13.30 -12.93
CA GLY A 122 18.31 14.57 -13.63
C GLY A 122 19.31 15.58 -13.04
N ALA A 123 19.31 15.75 -11.72
CA ALA A 123 20.25 16.65 -11.03
C ALA A 123 21.71 16.21 -11.23
N PHE A 124 22.00 14.91 -11.11
CA PHE A 124 23.32 14.34 -11.35
C PHE A 124 23.77 14.58 -12.78
N THR A 125 22.90 14.32 -13.76
CA THR A 125 23.19 14.54 -15.18
C THR A 125 23.49 16.01 -15.46
N ALA A 126 22.70 16.93 -14.90
CA ALA A 126 22.94 18.36 -15.03
C ALA A 126 24.30 18.77 -14.46
N ALA A 127 24.68 18.25 -13.27
CA ALA A 127 25.98 18.53 -12.67
C ALA A 127 27.14 18.02 -13.54
N VAL A 128 27.04 16.79 -14.07
CA VAL A 128 28.05 16.22 -14.99
C VAL A 128 28.19 17.06 -16.25
N LEU A 129 27.08 17.51 -16.85
CA LEU A 129 27.11 18.36 -18.03
C LEU A 129 27.77 19.71 -17.75
N VAL A 130 27.48 20.34 -16.62
CA VAL A 130 28.12 21.61 -16.22
C VAL A 130 29.61 21.43 -16.02
N LEU A 131 30.05 20.38 -15.31
CA LEU A 131 31.47 20.07 -15.13
C LEU A 131 32.17 19.78 -16.46
N GLY A 132 31.54 19.00 -17.34
CA GLY A 132 32.06 18.72 -18.67
C GLY A 132 32.20 19.99 -19.52
N LEU A 133 31.20 20.87 -19.49
CA LEU A 133 31.20 22.13 -20.21
C LEU A 133 32.31 23.06 -19.70
N LEU A 134 32.44 23.22 -18.39
CA LEU A 134 33.50 24.03 -17.78
C LEU A 134 34.89 23.49 -18.13
N THR A 135 35.09 22.17 -18.04
CA THR A 135 36.34 21.51 -18.42
C THR A 135 36.68 21.76 -19.89
N TRP A 136 35.71 21.57 -20.78
CA TRP A 136 35.87 21.80 -22.21
C TRP A 136 36.19 23.28 -22.52
N LEU A 137 35.51 24.22 -21.87
CA LEU A 137 35.76 25.65 -22.03
C LEU A 137 37.17 26.03 -21.58
N THR A 138 37.64 25.49 -20.45
CA THR A 138 38.99 25.73 -19.92
C THR A 138 40.05 25.20 -20.88
N VAL A 139 39.92 23.94 -21.33
CA VAL A 139 40.86 23.34 -22.30
C VAL A 139 40.87 24.12 -23.62
N ARG A 140 39.70 24.48 -24.14
CA ARG A 140 39.59 25.25 -25.40
C ARG A 140 40.19 26.65 -25.29
N ARG A 141 40.09 27.30 -24.13
CA ARG A 141 40.73 28.60 -23.89
C ARG A 141 42.25 28.48 -23.75
N GLY A 142 42.74 27.45 -23.07
CA GLY A 142 44.19 27.17 -22.97
C GLY A 142 44.83 26.92 -24.33
N ALA A 143 44.22 26.06 -25.16
CA ALA A 143 44.72 25.76 -26.51
C ALA A 143 44.76 26.97 -27.46
N ARG A 144 43.90 27.97 -27.25
CA ARG A 144 43.93 29.22 -28.04
C ARG A 144 45.02 30.19 -27.59
N ALA A 145 45.45 30.11 -26.33
CA ALA A 145 46.50 30.97 -25.80
C ALA A 145 47.90 30.54 -26.27
N GLU A 146 48.16 29.23 -26.40
CA GLU A 146 49.43 28.70 -26.92
C GLU A 146 49.67 29.01 -28.41
N GLN A 147 48.62 29.23 -29.21
CA GLN A 147 48.77 29.57 -30.62
C GLN A 147 49.12 31.05 -30.88
N GLN A 148 49.13 31.89 -29.84
CA GLN A 148 49.44 33.32 -29.94
C GLN A 148 50.84 33.69 -29.42
N THR A 149 51.61 32.73 -28.91
CA THR A 149 53.05 32.83 -28.60
C THR A 149 53.89 32.21 -29.69
#